data_AF-A0A3M1LMR0-F1
#
_entry.id   AF-A0A3M1LMR0-F1
#
_cell.length_a   1.000
_cell.length_b   1.000
_cell.length_c   1.000
_cell.angle_alpha   90.00
_cell.angle_beta   90.00
_cell.angle_gamma   90.00
#
_symmetry.space_group_name_H-M   'P 1'
#
loop_
_entity.id
_entity.type
_entity.pdbx_description
1 polymer ?
#
loop_
_entity_poly.entity_id
_entity_poly.type
_entity_poly.pdbx_seq_one_letter_code
_entity_poly.pdbx_strand_id
1 'polypeptide(L)'
;METKTQKAAKLIRPGQFEPHNHWYQKALNATIHPLVSFFLNLREERIIKRYCHLHPKVNAEVLKQMLSYRPKYFLWAGADLMHVTDANGKRQMVLIETNSCPSGQKSMPLLDDNREQGGYKQLVERTVKPFVLSRKRSFDGAVAVVYDKNPMEASGYAHALADVLDTEVFLATFYAEDRDPPVRFHEGVMHVRDEQGSWHPVRFAFRYLTQRPWSRLPLHSKTTLLNPIVACLAGGRNKMVAAKAYDFFNADLRGTGLEIITPETIWDVSKAEIPLWVRKLGGQAVVKIPYSNAGQGVFTIVNEAELEAFMSRQFPYKQFIVQSLIGNYNWSSTGSRGRLFHVGTMPNHQGHTYVADLRMMVSATPDGIRPLCVYARRAAAPLLDNIAHGADSWSMLGTNLSVRQPDGSWDTDTNRLVLMDRRDFNKLGIG
;
A
#
# COMPACT_ATOMS: atom_id res chain seq x y z
N MET A 1 0.22 -0.97 -22.82
CA MET A 1 0.73 -2.36 -22.93
C MET A 1 -0.43 -3.29 -22.63
N GLU A 2 -0.89 -4.07 -23.62
CA GLU A 2 -1.91 -5.10 -23.44
C GLU A 2 -1.57 -5.97 -22.23
N THR A 3 -2.52 -6.15 -21.30
CA THR A 3 -2.48 -7.21 -20.29
C THR A 3 -2.63 -8.57 -21.00
N LYS A 4 -1.57 -9.00 -21.69
CA LYS A 4 -1.54 -10.34 -22.30
C LYS A 4 -1.46 -11.37 -21.19
N THR A 5 -2.46 -12.23 -21.13
CA THR A 5 -2.38 -13.51 -20.40
C THR A 5 -1.19 -14.29 -20.93
N GLN A 6 -0.26 -14.68 -20.06
CA GLN A 6 0.86 -15.51 -20.47
C GLN A 6 0.39 -16.97 -20.55
N LYS A 7 0.67 -17.68 -21.64
CA LYS A 7 0.42 -19.14 -21.67
C LYS A 7 1.48 -19.94 -20.92
N ALA A 8 2.65 -19.35 -20.71
CA ALA A 8 3.80 -19.95 -20.04
C ALA A 8 4.53 -18.91 -19.18
N ALA A 9 5.14 -19.36 -18.09
CA ALA A 9 5.98 -18.56 -17.23
C ALA A 9 7.31 -18.24 -17.92
N LYS A 10 7.78 -17.01 -17.77
CA LYS A 10 9.10 -16.58 -18.25
C LYS A 10 10.18 -16.99 -17.24
N LEU A 11 11.25 -17.62 -17.69
CA LEU A 11 12.41 -17.94 -16.85
C LEU A 11 13.34 -16.73 -16.75
N ILE A 12 13.71 -16.35 -15.52
CA ILE A 12 14.64 -15.27 -15.20
C ILE A 12 15.91 -15.87 -14.58
N ARG A 13 17.08 -15.45 -15.07
CA ARG A 13 18.38 -15.93 -14.58
C ARG A 13 19.15 -14.84 -13.82
N PRO A 14 20.10 -15.22 -12.95
CA PRO A 14 20.99 -14.27 -12.32
C PRO A 14 21.73 -13.40 -13.34
N GLY A 15 21.97 -12.13 -12.99
CA GLY A 15 22.74 -11.17 -13.79
C GLY A 15 21.97 -10.54 -14.96
N GLN A 16 20.64 -10.66 -14.99
CA GLN A 16 19.80 -10.14 -16.08
C GLN A 16 19.01 -8.86 -15.74
N PHE A 17 19.31 -8.21 -14.60
CA PHE A 17 18.59 -7.01 -14.19
C PHE A 17 18.96 -5.81 -15.07
N GLU A 18 17.95 -5.21 -15.69
CA GLU A 18 18.11 -4.04 -16.55
C GLU A 18 17.27 -2.87 -15.99
N PRO A 19 17.90 -1.80 -15.45
CA PRO A 19 17.19 -0.80 -14.64
C PRO A 19 15.99 -0.15 -15.35
N HIS A 20 16.15 0.21 -16.62
CA HIS A 20 15.11 0.87 -17.41
C HIS A 20 13.81 0.05 -17.55
N ASN A 21 13.86 -1.27 -17.31
CA ASN A 21 12.69 -2.16 -17.36
C ASN A 21 11.90 -2.21 -16.04
N HIS A 22 12.47 -1.70 -14.94
CA HIS A 22 11.96 -1.92 -13.58
C HIS A 22 11.69 -0.64 -12.79
N TRP A 23 12.05 0.52 -13.34
CA TRP A 23 11.84 1.83 -12.73
C TRP A 23 11.04 2.74 -13.64
N TYR A 24 10.31 3.70 -13.07
CA TYR A 24 9.89 4.86 -13.86
C TYR A 24 11.13 5.67 -14.22
N GLN A 25 11.23 6.07 -15.49
CA GLN A 25 12.37 6.86 -15.98
C GLN A 25 12.63 8.10 -15.12
N LYS A 26 11.56 8.78 -14.68
CA LYS A 26 11.67 9.92 -13.77
C LYS A 26 12.24 9.58 -12.38
N ALA A 27 11.99 8.38 -11.87
CA ALA A 27 12.52 7.95 -10.58
C ALA A 27 14.00 7.55 -10.71
N LEU A 28 14.35 6.88 -11.82
CA LEU A 28 15.73 6.50 -12.12
C LEU A 28 16.65 7.72 -12.31
N ASN A 29 16.14 8.78 -12.91
CA ASN A 29 16.90 10.01 -13.17
C ASN A 29 16.85 11.02 -12.01
N ALA A 30 16.17 10.71 -10.91
CA ALA A 30 15.97 11.62 -9.79
C ALA A 30 17.02 11.38 -8.69
N THR A 31 17.47 12.47 -8.08
CA THR A 31 18.33 12.40 -6.89
C THR A 31 17.48 12.45 -5.63
N ILE A 32 17.60 11.43 -4.77
CA ILE A 32 16.90 11.36 -3.49
C ILE A 32 17.11 12.62 -2.64
N HIS A 33 16.05 13.08 -1.97
CA HIS A 33 16.14 14.18 -1.01
C HIS A 33 17.00 13.78 0.21
N PRO A 34 17.95 14.61 0.67
CA PRO A 34 18.84 14.26 1.79
C PRO A 34 18.11 13.87 3.09
N LEU A 35 17.03 14.59 3.46
CA LEU A 35 16.22 14.25 4.63
C LEU A 35 15.55 12.88 4.52
N VAL A 36 15.07 12.51 3.31
CA VAL A 36 14.44 11.20 3.10
C VAL A 36 15.49 10.09 3.14
N SER A 37 16.64 10.30 2.48
CA SER A 37 17.77 9.36 2.55
C SER A 37 18.21 9.14 3.99
N PHE A 38 18.34 10.22 4.78
CA PHE A 38 18.67 10.12 6.20
C PHE A 38 17.61 9.34 6.99
N PHE A 39 16.32 9.65 6.80
CA PHE A 39 15.22 8.98 7.47
C PHE A 39 15.21 7.46 7.21
N LEU A 40 15.38 7.04 5.96
CA LEU A 40 15.38 5.63 5.58
C LEU A 40 16.61 4.85 6.10
N ASN A 41 17.67 5.56 6.48
CA ASN A 41 18.88 5.00 7.08
C ASN A 41 18.94 5.16 8.61
N LEU A 42 17.87 5.66 9.26
CA LEU A 42 17.85 5.79 10.72
C LEU A 42 17.93 4.44 11.42
N ARG A 43 18.86 4.35 12.38
CA ARG A 43 18.94 3.22 13.33
C ARG A 43 17.82 3.30 14.36
N GLU A 44 17.44 2.15 14.90
CA GLU A 44 16.33 2.02 15.86
C GLU A 44 16.48 2.98 17.05
N GLU A 45 17.66 2.99 17.69
CA GLU A 45 17.96 3.87 18.82
C GLU A 45 17.75 5.36 18.51
N ARG A 46 18.11 5.79 17.29
CA ARG A 46 17.92 7.19 16.86
C ARG A 46 16.45 7.51 16.65
N ILE A 47 15.66 6.57 16.12
CA ILE A 47 14.20 6.71 15.98
C ILE A 47 13.59 6.87 17.37
N ILE A 48 13.90 5.96 18.31
CA ILE A 48 13.37 6.00 19.67
C ILE A 48 13.72 7.31 20.37
N LYS A 49 15.01 7.70 20.35
CA LYS A 49 15.49 8.92 21.00
C LYS A 49 14.81 10.16 20.44
N ARG A 50 14.71 10.28 19.10
CA ARG A 50 14.06 11.45 18.47
C ARG A 50 12.57 11.48 18.75
N TYR A 51 11.89 10.35 18.64
CA TYR A 51 10.44 10.27 18.85
C TYR A 51 10.07 10.59 20.30
N CYS A 52 10.74 9.99 21.29
CA CYS A 52 10.46 10.25 22.71
C CYS A 52 10.81 11.70 23.12
N HIS A 53 11.80 12.33 22.48
CA HIS A 53 12.10 13.75 22.71
C HIS A 53 10.96 14.67 22.25
N LEU A 54 10.34 14.37 21.09
CA LEU A 54 9.19 15.11 20.58
C LEU A 54 7.87 14.74 21.28
N HIS A 55 7.84 13.56 21.90
CA HIS A 55 6.66 13.00 22.57
C HIS A 55 7.06 12.50 23.99
N PRO A 56 7.26 13.40 24.96
CA PRO A 56 7.85 13.06 26.27
C PRO A 56 7.01 12.11 27.12
N LYS A 57 5.74 11.88 26.76
CA LYS A 57 4.84 10.93 27.43
C LYS A 57 4.92 9.49 26.87
N VAL A 58 5.71 9.27 25.82
CA VAL A 58 5.86 7.96 25.19
C VAL A 58 6.78 7.08 26.02
N ASN A 59 6.36 5.83 26.25
CA ASN A 59 7.18 4.79 26.84
C ASN A 59 8.18 4.27 25.79
N ALA A 60 9.46 4.63 25.99
CA ALA A 60 10.54 4.27 25.07
C ALA A 60 10.75 2.75 24.93
N GLU A 61 10.50 1.97 25.98
CA GLU A 61 10.68 0.52 25.97
C GLU A 61 9.59 -0.17 25.13
N VAL A 62 8.34 0.30 25.23
CA VAL A 62 7.26 -0.22 24.38
C VAL A 62 7.51 0.13 22.91
N LEU A 63 7.97 1.35 22.62
CA LEU A 63 8.35 1.74 21.25
C LEU A 63 9.48 0.84 20.70
N LYS A 64 10.48 0.54 21.52
CA LYS A 64 11.55 -0.39 21.16
C LYS A 64 11.02 -1.78 20.85
N GLN A 65 10.15 -2.33 21.70
CA GLN A 65 9.53 -3.63 21.48
C GLN A 65 8.74 -3.68 20.16
N MET A 66 8.01 -2.60 19.84
CA MET A 66 7.28 -2.50 18.56
C MET A 66 8.22 -2.47 17.35
N LEU A 67 9.32 -1.70 17.41
CA LEU A 67 10.30 -1.63 16.33
C LEU A 67 11.06 -2.94 16.16
N SER A 68 11.33 -3.66 17.26
CA SER A 68 12.00 -4.96 17.25
C SER A 68 11.06 -6.14 16.91
N TYR A 69 9.75 -5.91 16.78
CA TYR A 69 8.77 -6.97 16.53
C TYR A 69 9.03 -7.71 15.21
N ARG A 70 8.93 -9.04 15.25
CA ARG A 70 9.10 -9.91 14.07
C ARG A 70 7.79 -10.63 13.75
N PRO A 71 6.99 -10.12 12.80
CA PRO A 71 5.72 -10.75 12.45
C PRO A 71 5.92 -12.13 11.81
N LYS A 72 5.07 -13.09 12.16
CA LYS A 72 5.08 -14.44 11.56
C LYS A 72 4.56 -14.46 10.12
N TYR A 73 3.63 -13.57 9.79
CA TYR A 73 2.88 -13.59 8.54
C TYR A 73 3.02 -12.31 7.72
N PHE A 74 3.00 -11.13 8.34
CA PHE A 74 2.95 -9.86 7.62
C PHE A 74 4.33 -9.20 7.54
N LEU A 75 5.18 -9.72 6.65
CA LEU A 75 6.60 -9.39 6.57
C LEU A 75 6.92 -8.19 5.69
N TRP A 76 6.10 -7.90 4.69
CA TRP A 76 6.24 -6.74 3.81
C TRP A 76 4.92 -5.99 3.73
N ALA A 77 4.90 -4.75 4.21
CA ALA A 77 3.69 -3.96 4.38
C ALA A 77 3.82 -2.58 3.75
N GLY A 78 2.72 -2.06 3.23
CA GLY A 78 2.58 -0.65 2.86
C GLY A 78 1.48 0.02 3.67
N ALA A 79 1.68 1.27 4.06
CA ALA A 79 0.73 2.10 4.75
C ALA A 79 0.47 3.37 3.93
N ASP A 80 -0.81 3.71 3.76
CA ASP A 80 -1.24 4.97 3.16
C ASP A 80 -1.49 5.96 4.30
N LEU A 81 -0.73 7.05 4.32
CA LEU A 81 -0.72 8.07 5.37
C LEU A 81 -1.15 9.41 4.80
N MET A 82 -1.92 10.17 5.57
CA MET A 82 -2.24 11.56 5.27
C MET A 82 -1.61 12.48 6.32
N HIS A 83 -0.96 13.55 5.86
CA HIS A 83 -0.52 14.63 6.74
C HIS A 83 -1.69 15.59 6.97
N VAL A 84 -2.17 15.63 8.21
CA VAL A 84 -3.38 16.36 8.59
C VAL A 84 -3.11 17.27 9.77
N THR A 85 -4.03 18.18 10.01
CA THR A 85 -4.08 19.00 11.22
C THR A 85 -5.49 19.01 11.80
N ASP A 86 -5.61 19.28 13.09
CA ASP A 86 -6.87 19.53 13.77
C ASP A 86 -7.14 21.04 13.93
N ALA A 87 -8.28 21.38 14.51
CA ALA A 87 -8.70 22.76 14.76
C ALA A 87 -7.77 23.55 15.70
N ASN A 88 -6.90 22.86 16.46
CA ASN A 88 -5.91 23.48 17.34
C ASN A 88 -4.55 23.64 16.63
N GLY A 89 -4.44 23.29 15.35
CA GLY A 89 -3.19 23.35 14.58
C GLY A 89 -2.24 22.17 14.83
N LYS A 90 -2.70 21.10 15.48
CA LYS A 90 -1.86 19.93 15.75
C LYS A 90 -1.68 19.09 14.49
N ARG A 91 -0.48 19.18 13.90
CA ARG A 91 -0.08 18.38 12.73
C ARG A 91 0.28 16.95 13.13
N GLN A 92 -0.20 15.98 12.37
CA GLN A 92 0.07 14.56 12.59
C GLN A 92 -0.14 13.72 11.32
N MET A 93 0.46 12.53 11.30
CA MET A 93 0.20 11.53 10.26
C MET A 93 -0.95 10.63 10.69
N VAL A 94 -1.90 10.41 9.79
CA VAL A 94 -3.06 9.54 10.01
C VAL A 94 -3.02 8.37 9.05
N LEU A 95 -3.18 7.16 9.58
CA LEU A 95 -3.23 5.92 8.82
C LEU A 95 -4.62 5.76 8.17
N ILE A 96 -4.63 5.63 6.84
CA ILE A 96 -5.85 5.48 6.04
C ILE A 96 -6.09 4.04 5.66
N GLU A 97 -5.02 3.32 5.28
CA GLU A 97 -5.09 1.93 4.84
C GLU A 97 -3.74 1.23 5.02
N THR A 98 -3.76 -0.09 5.23
CA THR A 98 -2.59 -0.96 5.19
C THR A 98 -2.73 -2.00 4.07
N ASN A 99 -1.61 -2.35 3.44
CA ASN A 99 -1.53 -3.14 2.22
C ASN A 99 -0.53 -4.29 2.37
N SER A 100 -0.97 -5.53 2.20
CA SER A 100 -0.12 -6.73 2.33
C SER A 100 0.62 -7.16 1.07
N CYS A 101 0.51 -6.38 0.01
CA CYS A 101 1.24 -6.53 -1.24
C CYS A 101 1.25 -5.13 -1.87
N PRO A 102 2.04 -4.21 -1.28
CA PRO A 102 2.11 -2.84 -1.72
C PRO A 102 2.89 -2.71 -3.03
N SER A 103 2.75 -1.56 -3.68
CA SER A 103 3.52 -1.17 -4.85
C SER A 103 4.21 0.14 -4.57
N GLY A 104 5.40 0.36 -5.13
CA GLY A 104 6.02 1.68 -5.12
C GLY A 104 7.52 1.71 -5.32
N GLN A 105 8.21 0.56 -5.40
CA GLN A 105 9.67 0.58 -5.60
C GLN A 105 10.02 1.34 -6.88
N LYS A 106 9.39 1.00 -8.00
CA LYS A 106 9.51 1.72 -9.29
C LYS A 106 9.27 3.24 -9.23
N SER A 107 8.72 3.77 -8.14
CA SER A 107 8.37 5.18 -7.92
C SER A 107 9.31 5.91 -6.96
N MET A 108 10.33 5.24 -6.43
CA MET A 108 11.27 5.83 -5.49
C MET A 108 12.64 6.02 -6.15
N PRO A 109 13.27 7.21 -6.01
CA PRO A 109 14.67 7.40 -6.42
C PRO A 109 15.60 6.42 -5.71
N LEU A 110 16.71 6.05 -6.38
CA LEU A 110 17.73 5.22 -5.76
C LEU A 110 18.36 5.94 -4.56
N LEU A 111 18.67 5.17 -3.52
CA LEU A 111 19.43 5.67 -2.37
C LEU A 111 20.93 5.76 -2.66
N ASP A 112 21.40 4.93 -3.58
CA ASP A 112 22.78 4.80 -4.05
C ASP A 112 22.71 4.38 -5.52
N ASP A 113 23.20 5.25 -6.41
CA ASP A 113 23.12 5.05 -7.86
C ASP A 113 23.96 3.85 -8.33
N ASN A 114 24.95 3.41 -7.54
CA ASN A 114 25.74 2.20 -7.83
C ASN A 114 24.98 0.90 -7.48
N ARG A 115 23.81 1.01 -6.85
CA ARG A 115 22.95 -0.12 -6.48
C ARG A 115 21.66 -0.06 -7.28
N GLU A 116 21.76 -0.40 -8.56
CA GLU A 116 20.68 -0.23 -9.53
C GLU A 116 19.38 -1.01 -9.21
N GLN A 117 19.48 -2.10 -8.45
CA GLN A 117 18.31 -2.84 -7.96
C GLN A 117 17.61 -2.20 -6.76
N GLY A 118 18.25 -1.21 -6.12
CA GLY A 118 17.69 -0.39 -5.05
C GLY A 118 16.88 -1.18 -4.01
N GLY A 119 15.64 -0.71 -3.79
CA GLY A 119 14.73 -1.30 -2.83
C GLY A 119 14.23 -2.72 -3.18
N TYR A 120 14.32 -3.16 -4.44
CA TYR A 120 14.02 -4.55 -4.80
C TYR A 120 14.99 -5.51 -4.11
N LYS A 121 16.28 -5.32 -4.34
CA LYS A 121 17.35 -6.12 -3.72
C LYS A 121 17.33 -6.00 -2.20
N GLN A 122 17.11 -4.79 -1.69
CA GLN A 122 17.05 -4.53 -0.26
C GLN A 122 15.95 -5.34 0.45
N LEU A 123 14.74 -5.43 -0.13
CA LEU A 123 13.66 -6.28 0.41
C LEU A 123 14.07 -7.75 0.39
N VAL A 124 14.66 -8.21 -0.72
CA VAL A 124 15.04 -9.62 -0.88
C VAL A 124 16.12 -10.01 0.12
N GLU A 125 17.18 -9.22 0.25
CA GLU A 125 18.28 -9.49 1.16
C GLU A 125 17.85 -9.45 2.63
N ARG A 126 17.10 -8.43 3.03
CA ARG A 126 16.80 -8.18 4.45
C ARG A 126 15.61 -8.98 4.97
N THR A 127 14.69 -9.37 4.09
CA THR A 127 13.41 -9.99 4.48
C THR A 127 13.23 -11.35 3.83
N VAL A 128 13.27 -11.42 2.50
CA VAL A 128 12.89 -12.64 1.79
C VAL A 128 13.90 -13.77 2.01
N LYS A 129 15.19 -13.49 1.85
CA LYS A 129 16.25 -14.50 2.02
C LYS A 129 16.25 -15.08 3.43
N PRO A 130 16.27 -14.28 4.52
CA PRO A 130 16.13 -14.82 5.88
C PRO A 130 14.84 -15.62 6.07
N PHE A 131 13.72 -15.13 5.54
CA PHE A 131 12.43 -15.82 5.63
C PHE A 131 12.48 -17.20 4.97
N VAL A 132 12.95 -17.29 3.72
CA VAL A 132 13.05 -18.54 2.97
C VAL A 132 14.02 -19.51 3.63
N LEU A 133 15.17 -19.04 4.11
CA LEU A 133 16.18 -19.88 4.78
C LEU A 133 15.71 -20.39 6.15
N SER A 134 14.89 -19.62 6.88
CA SER A 134 14.34 -20.03 8.17
C SER A 134 13.26 -21.11 8.08
N ARG A 135 12.69 -21.32 6.88
CA ARG A 135 11.60 -22.28 6.67
C ARG A 135 12.18 -23.66 6.40
N LYS A 136 11.68 -24.67 7.13
CA LYS A 136 11.95 -26.07 6.79
C LYS A 136 11.41 -26.34 5.38
N ARG A 137 12.28 -26.80 4.48
CA ARG A 137 11.87 -27.22 3.14
C ARG A 137 10.99 -28.46 3.28
N SER A 138 9.75 -28.36 2.80
CA SER A 138 8.83 -29.50 2.70
C SER A 138 9.07 -30.33 1.45
N PHE A 139 9.68 -29.73 0.42
CA PHE A 139 10.07 -30.34 -0.84
C PHE A 139 11.06 -29.41 -1.57
N ASP A 140 11.84 -29.97 -2.51
CA ASP A 140 12.62 -29.18 -3.45
C ASP A 140 11.74 -28.70 -4.62
N GLY A 141 12.05 -27.52 -5.15
CA GLY A 141 11.24 -26.95 -6.22
C GLY A 141 11.74 -25.57 -6.64
N ALA A 142 11.06 -25.00 -7.63
CA ALA A 142 11.42 -23.73 -8.22
C ALA A 142 11.06 -22.54 -7.31
N VAL A 143 11.68 -21.39 -7.60
CA VAL A 143 11.26 -20.09 -7.08
C VAL A 143 10.41 -19.40 -8.13
N ALA A 144 9.34 -18.74 -7.70
CA ALA A 144 8.48 -18.00 -8.62
C ALA A 144 8.10 -16.60 -8.11
N VAL A 145 7.86 -15.69 -9.05
CA VAL A 145 7.07 -14.48 -8.84
C VAL A 145 5.78 -14.61 -9.63
N VAL A 146 4.65 -14.56 -8.92
CA VAL A 146 3.32 -14.62 -9.54
C VAL A 146 2.60 -13.28 -9.39
N TYR A 147 2.05 -12.74 -10.47
CA TYR A 147 1.48 -11.39 -10.46
C TYR A 147 0.18 -11.25 -11.26
N ASP A 148 -0.65 -10.28 -10.88
CA ASP A 148 -1.91 -9.95 -11.58
C ASP A 148 -2.02 -8.48 -11.98
N LYS A 149 -0.94 -7.72 -11.76
CA LYS A 149 -0.81 -6.30 -12.09
C LYS A 149 0.68 -5.90 -12.02
N ASN A 150 1.03 -4.76 -12.60
CA ASN A 150 2.35 -4.10 -12.49
C ASN A 150 3.53 -4.98 -12.93
N PRO A 151 3.60 -5.42 -14.19
CA PRO A 151 4.70 -6.28 -14.69
C PRO A 151 6.09 -5.67 -14.46
N MET A 152 6.24 -4.34 -14.53
CA MET A 152 7.49 -3.62 -14.23
C MET A 152 8.04 -3.92 -12.83
N GLU A 153 7.18 -3.91 -11.81
CA GLU A 153 7.61 -4.10 -10.42
C GLU A 153 7.72 -5.58 -10.08
N ALA A 154 6.80 -6.41 -10.59
CA ALA A 154 6.87 -7.86 -10.44
C ALA A 154 8.14 -8.44 -11.07
N SER A 155 8.52 -7.99 -12.26
CA SER A 155 9.76 -8.40 -12.91
C SER A 155 11.00 -7.90 -12.18
N GLY A 156 10.98 -6.69 -11.60
CA GLY A 156 12.06 -6.18 -10.76
C GLY A 156 12.34 -7.08 -9.55
N TYR A 157 11.28 -7.55 -8.86
CA TYR A 157 11.43 -8.53 -7.80
C TYR A 157 11.92 -9.90 -8.29
N ALA A 158 11.52 -10.35 -9.48
CA ALA A 158 11.98 -11.63 -10.02
C ALA A 158 13.49 -11.65 -10.29
N HIS A 159 14.03 -10.58 -10.87
CA HIS A 159 15.47 -10.43 -11.10
C HIS A 159 16.24 -10.27 -9.77
N ALA A 160 15.74 -9.44 -8.85
CA ALA A 160 16.37 -9.30 -7.53
C ALA A 160 16.37 -10.62 -6.74
N LEU A 161 15.33 -11.44 -6.89
CA LEU A 161 15.29 -12.79 -6.33
C LEU A 161 16.32 -13.71 -6.97
N ALA A 162 16.41 -13.70 -8.31
CA ALA A 162 17.36 -14.52 -9.04
C ALA A 162 18.80 -14.23 -8.60
N ASP A 163 19.16 -12.94 -8.52
CA ASP A 163 20.52 -12.51 -8.16
C ASP A 163 20.87 -12.78 -6.69
N VAL A 164 19.94 -12.52 -5.76
CA VAL A 164 20.23 -12.64 -4.31
C VAL A 164 20.22 -14.10 -3.82
N LEU A 165 19.40 -14.93 -4.47
CA LEU A 165 19.30 -16.36 -4.17
C LEU A 165 20.17 -17.23 -5.08
N ASP A 166 20.81 -16.63 -6.09
CA ASP A 166 21.65 -17.30 -7.09
C ASP A 166 20.95 -18.53 -7.70
N THR A 167 19.75 -18.31 -8.23
CA THR A 167 18.87 -19.36 -8.76
C THR A 167 17.99 -18.82 -9.88
N GLU A 168 17.53 -19.70 -10.76
CA GLU A 168 16.50 -19.33 -11.74
C GLU A 168 15.15 -19.08 -11.04
N VAL A 169 14.39 -18.11 -11.57
CA VAL A 169 13.08 -17.70 -11.04
C VAL A 169 12.05 -17.66 -12.17
N PHE A 170 10.91 -18.31 -11.97
CA PHE A 170 9.78 -18.20 -12.89
C PHE A 170 8.97 -16.93 -12.64
N LEU A 171 8.73 -16.14 -13.67
CA LEU A 171 7.84 -14.98 -13.65
C LEU A 171 6.55 -15.31 -14.42
N ALA A 172 5.42 -15.37 -13.71
CA ALA A 172 4.16 -15.85 -14.27
C ALA A 172 2.97 -14.91 -13.95
N THR A 173 2.14 -14.62 -14.95
CA THR A 173 0.84 -13.99 -14.70
C THR A 173 -0.12 -14.98 -14.06
N PHE A 174 -0.98 -14.50 -13.17
CA PHE A 174 -2.02 -15.34 -12.56
C PHE A 174 -3.30 -14.53 -12.38
N TYR A 175 -3.97 -14.11 -13.45
CA TYR A 175 -5.19 -13.29 -13.38
C TYR A 175 -6.41 -14.10 -12.91
N ALA A 176 -7.40 -13.43 -12.30
CA ALA A 176 -8.59 -14.10 -11.77
C ALA A 176 -9.52 -14.70 -12.84
N GLU A 177 -9.63 -14.03 -13.99
CA GLU A 177 -10.51 -14.43 -15.09
C GLU A 177 -9.79 -15.26 -16.16
N ASP A 178 -8.52 -15.59 -15.94
CA ASP A 178 -7.75 -16.43 -16.86
C ASP A 178 -8.18 -17.89 -16.69
N ARG A 179 -8.69 -18.49 -17.77
CA ARG A 179 -9.17 -19.89 -17.77
C ARG A 179 -8.05 -20.91 -17.94
N ASP A 180 -6.89 -20.49 -18.45
CA ASP A 180 -5.72 -21.35 -18.64
C ASP A 180 -4.44 -20.63 -18.18
N PRO A 181 -4.36 -20.23 -16.89
CA PRO A 181 -3.19 -19.54 -16.38
C PRO A 181 -1.99 -20.49 -16.32
N PRO A 182 -0.76 -19.97 -16.46
CA PRO A 182 0.47 -20.75 -16.32
C PRO A 182 0.80 -21.06 -14.85
N VAL A 183 -0.19 -20.95 -13.96
CA VAL A 183 -0.09 -21.18 -12.53
C VAL A 183 -1.28 -22.02 -12.09
N ARG A 184 -1.03 -23.10 -11.35
CA ARG A 184 -2.08 -23.93 -10.76
C ARG A 184 -1.70 -24.39 -9.36
N PHE A 185 -2.69 -24.83 -8.59
CA PHE A 185 -2.45 -25.56 -7.35
C PHE A 185 -2.84 -27.02 -7.53
N HIS A 186 -1.95 -27.92 -7.12
CA HIS A 186 -2.21 -29.36 -7.07
C HIS A 186 -1.76 -29.86 -5.69
N GLU A 187 -2.66 -30.50 -4.95
CA GLU A 187 -2.42 -31.01 -3.59
C GLU A 187 -1.78 -30.01 -2.60
N GLY A 188 -2.15 -28.73 -2.74
CA GLY A 188 -1.64 -27.64 -1.90
C GLY A 188 -0.26 -27.09 -2.31
N VAL A 189 0.33 -27.58 -3.41
CA VAL A 189 1.58 -27.06 -4.00
C VAL A 189 1.27 -26.22 -5.24
N MET A 190 1.81 -25.00 -5.29
CA MET A 190 1.78 -24.17 -6.48
C MET A 190 2.70 -24.77 -7.55
N HIS A 191 2.21 -24.85 -8.78
CA HIS A 191 3.00 -25.23 -9.95
C HIS A 191 2.97 -24.12 -10.99
N VAL A 192 4.06 -23.97 -11.74
CA VAL A 192 4.19 -23.04 -12.86
C VAL A 192 4.46 -23.81 -14.15
N ARG A 193 3.82 -23.40 -15.25
CA ARG A 193 3.99 -23.99 -16.58
C ARG A 193 5.08 -23.26 -17.35
N ASP A 194 6.11 -23.95 -17.82
CA ASP A 194 7.15 -23.37 -18.68
C ASP A 194 6.73 -23.27 -20.16
N GLU A 195 7.63 -22.78 -21.01
CA GLU A 195 7.41 -22.63 -22.45
C GLU A 195 7.25 -23.98 -23.17
N GLN A 196 7.80 -25.06 -22.61
CA GLN A 196 7.67 -26.43 -23.12
C GLN A 196 6.36 -27.10 -22.66
N GLY A 197 5.55 -26.42 -21.84
CA GLY A 197 4.30 -26.94 -21.30
C GLY A 197 4.47 -27.83 -20.06
N SER A 198 5.69 -27.95 -19.52
CA SER A 198 5.99 -28.72 -18.32
C SER A 198 5.63 -27.95 -17.06
N TRP A 199 5.09 -28.67 -16.07
CA TRP A 199 4.66 -28.08 -14.79
C TRP A 199 5.71 -28.31 -13.71
N HIS A 200 6.23 -27.22 -13.13
CA HIS A 200 7.27 -27.25 -12.12
C HIS A 200 6.69 -26.95 -10.73
N PRO A 201 6.94 -27.78 -9.70
CA PRO A 201 6.52 -27.47 -8.34
C PRO A 201 7.31 -26.28 -7.79
N VAL A 202 6.62 -25.36 -7.11
CA VAL A 202 7.20 -24.13 -6.57
C VAL A 202 7.36 -24.27 -5.06
N ARG A 203 8.61 -24.21 -4.56
CA ARG A 203 8.89 -24.25 -3.12
C ARG A 203 8.65 -22.90 -2.44
N PHE A 204 8.91 -21.81 -3.16
CA PHE A 204 8.73 -20.44 -2.68
C PHE A 204 8.17 -19.56 -3.79
N ALA A 205 7.10 -18.83 -3.49
CA ALA A 205 6.57 -17.81 -4.37
C ALA A 205 6.52 -16.45 -3.70
N PHE A 206 7.15 -15.46 -4.34
CA PHE A 206 6.87 -14.06 -4.08
C PHE A 206 5.54 -13.72 -4.76
N ARG A 207 4.48 -13.51 -3.97
CA ARG A 207 3.18 -13.19 -4.56
C ARG A 207 3.02 -11.68 -4.73
N TYR A 208 2.81 -11.27 -5.97
CA TYR A 208 2.41 -9.92 -6.35
C TYR A 208 0.97 -9.93 -6.86
N LEU A 209 0.07 -10.60 -6.12
CA LEU A 209 -1.36 -10.68 -6.42
C LEU A 209 -2.14 -9.64 -5.62
N THR A 210 -2.76 -8.73 -6.35
CA THR A 210 -3.37 -7.52 -5.80
C THR A 210 -4.88 -7.53 -5.78
N GLN A 211 -5.53 -8.24 -6.70
CA GLN A 211 -6.98 -8.15 -6.90
C GLN A 211 -7.69 -9.40 -6.38
N ARG A 212 -8.24 -9.36 -5.16
CA ARG A 212 -8.92 -10.52 -4.53
C ARG A 212 -8.06 -11.81 -4.56
N PRO A 213 -6.83 -11.80 -4.02
CA PRO A 213 -5.93 -12.95 -4.13
C PRO A 213 -6.48 -14.25 -3.51
N TRP A 214 -7.44 -14.16 -2.59
CA TRP A 214 -8.14 -15.30 -1.98
C TRP A 214 -9.03 -16.09 -2.96
N SER A 215 -9.30 -15.59 -4.16
CA SER A 215 -10.02 -16.37 -5.20
C SER A 215 -9.14 -17.42 -5.88
N ARG A 216 -7.81 -17.33 -5.72
CA ARG A 216 -6.81 -18.11 -6.46
C ARG A 216 -5.80 -18.82 -5.57
N LEU A 217 -5.47 -18.21 -4.43
CA LEU A 217 -4.51 -18.76 -3.49
C LEU A 217 -5.23 -19.44 -2.32
N PRO A 218 -4.84 -20.67 -1.96
CA PRO A 218 -5.43 -21.36 -0.83
C PRO A 218 -5.03 -20.70 0.49
N LEU A 219 -5.87 -20.86 1.52
CA LEU A 219 -5.57 -20.39 2.88
C LEU A 219 -4.34 -21.11 3.45
N HIS A 220 -4.23 -22.40 3.19
CA HIS A 220 -3.09 -23.25 3.55
C HIS A 220 -2.38 -23.72 2.28
N SER A 221 -1.08 -23.44 2.20
CA SER A 221 -0.24 -23.77 1.06
C SER A 221 1.00 -24.50 1.55
N LYS A 222 1.37 -25.59 0.87
CA LYS A 222 2.67 -26.26 1.07
C LYS A 222 3.80 -25.43 0.46
N THR A 223 3.53 -24.67 -0.62
CA THR A 223 4.42 -23.64 -1.14
C THR A 223 4.53 -22.47 -0.16
N THR A 224 5.74 -22.04 0.15
CA THR A 224 5.96 -20.85 1.01
C THR A 224 5.59 -19.59 0.23
N LEU A 225 4.66 -18.78 0.75
CA LEU A 225 4.19 -17.55 0.11
C LEU A 225 4.61 -16.31 0.91
N LEU A 226 5.13 -15.28 0.22
CA LEU A 226 5.40 -13.97 0.81
C LEU A 226 4.46 -12.89 0.23
N ASN A 227 3.65 -12.22 1.04
CA ASN A 227 3.12 -12.66 2.34
C ASN A 227 2.18 -13.88 2.14
N PRO A 228 1.82 -14.68 3.14
CA PRO A 228 0.73 -15.66 3.01
C PRO A 228 -0.64 -14.99 2.88
N ILE A 229 -1.67 -15.74 2.45
CA ILE A 229 -3.03 -15.23 2.27
C ILE A 229 -3.65 -14.72 3.58
N VAL A 230 -3.33 -15.34 4.71
CA VAL A 230 -3.81 -14.90 6.02
C VAL A 230 -3.50 -13.42 6.29
N ALA A 231 -2.37 -12.89 5.80
CA ALA A 231 -2.04 -11.47 5.94
C ALA A 231 -3.01 -10.54 5.19
N CYS A 232 -3.59 -11.00 4.06
CA CYS A 232 -4.65 -10.22 3.39
C CYS A 232 -5.94 -10.20 4.20
N LEU A 233 -6.34 -11.38 4.69
CA LEU A 233 -7.62 -11.57 5.38
C LEU A 233 -7.62 -10.90 6.76
N ALA A 234 -6.47 -10.90 7.45
CA ALA A 234 -6.25 -10.28 8.75
C ALA A 234 -5.97 -8.76 8.69
N GLY A 235 -6.62 -8.05 7.76
CA GLY A 235 -6.55 -6.58 7.69
C GLY A 235 -5.59 -6.01 6.65
N GLY A 236 -4.67 -6.80 6.08
CA GLY A 236 -3.76 -6.30 5.06
C GLY A 236 -4.40 -6.03 3.68
N ARG A 237 -5.63 -6.49 3.45
CA ARG A 237 -6.49 -6.12 2.30
C ARG A 237 -7.98 -6.03 2.64
N ASN A 238 -8.35 -6.26 3.90
CA ASN A 238 -9.72 -6.15 4.39
C ASN A 238 -9.82 -4.96 5.33
N LYS A 239 -10.39 -3.85 4.84
CA LYS A 239 -10.44 -2.58 5.57
C LYS A 239 -11.21 -2.66 6.88
N MET A 240 -12.22 -3.53 6.95
CA MET A 240 -13.02 -3.73 8.16
C MET A 240 -12.23 -4.45 9.25
N VAL A 241 -11.53 -5.53 8.89
CA VAL A 241 -10.67 -6.25 9.83
C VAL A 241 -9.47 -5.39 10.25
N ALA A 242 -8.94 -4.58 9.34
CA ALA A 242 -7.88 -3.63 9.65
C ALA A 242 -8.32 -2.62 10.73
N ALA A 243 -9.49 -1.99 10.57
CA ALA A 243 -10.03 -1.05 11.54
C ALA A 243 -10.18 -1.68 12.94
N LYS A 244 -10.77 -2.88 13.01
CA LYS A 244 -10.89 -3.66 14.26
C LYS A 244 -9.52 -3.94 14.90
N ALA A 245 -8.52 -4.31 14.09
CA ALA A 245 -7.17 -4.59 14.57
C ALA A 245 -6.48 -3.33 15.13
N TYR A 246 -6.68 -2.16 14.50
CA TYR A 246 -6.15 -0.90 15.01
C TYR A 246 -6.77 -0.54 16.37
N ASP A 247 -8.08 -0.69 16.53
CA ASP A 247 -8.76 -0.39 17.78
C ASP A 247 -8.34 -1.32 18.93
N PHE A 248 -8.19 -2.62 18.66
CA PHE A 248 -7.66 -3.56 19.66
C PHE A 248 -6.22 -3.25 20.02
N PHE A 249 -5.36 -2.99 19.03
CA PHE A 249 -3.97 -2.66 19.29
C PHE A 249 -3.82 -1.34 20.06
N ASN A 250 -4.64 -0.33 19.76
CA ASN A 250 -4.69 0.91 20.53
C ASN A 250 -5.16 0.70 21.97
N ALA A 251 -6.09 -0.23 22.19
CA ALA A 251 -6.54 -0.61 23.53
C ALA A 251 -5.41 -1.24 24.36
N ASP A 252 -4.57 -2.08 23.73
CA ASP A 252 -3.39 -2.68 24.35
C ASP A 252 -2.29 -1.65 24.65
N LEU A 253 -2.17 -0.61 23.82
CA LEU A 253 -1.19 0.47 23.99
C LEU A 253 -1.60 1.55 24.99
N ARG A 254 -2.80 1.48 25.59
CA ARG A 254 -3.27 2.51 26.53
C ARG A 254 -2.26 2.73 27.67
N GLY A 255 -2.00 4.01 27.96
CA GLY A 255 -1.05 4.42 29.00
C GLY A 255 0.42 4.45 28.55
N THR A 256 0.75 3.97 27.34
CA THR A 256 2.13 3.99 26.83
C THR A 256 2.48 5.29 26.08
N GLY A 257 1.49 6.14 25.79
CA GLY A 257 1.65 7.34 24.97
C GLY A 257 1.75 7.07 23.46
N LEU A 258 1.68 5.80 23.03
CA LEU A 258 1.65 5.39 21.63
C LEU A 258 0.21 5.14 21.17
N GLU A 259 -0.07 5.48 19.91
CA GLU A 259 -1.37 5.25 19.29
C GLU A 259 -1.24 5.16 17.77
N ILE A 260 -1.97 4.24 17.14
CA ILE A 260 -2.27 4.27 15.72
C ILE A 260 -3.39 5.29 15.50
N ILE A 261 -3.05 6.41 14.89
CA ILE A 261 -4.01 7.47 14.60
C ILE A 261 -4.72 7.14 13.28
N THR A 262 -6.03 6.88 13.36
CA THR A 262 -6.91 6.62 12.20
C THR A 262 -8.10 7.58 12.22
N PRO A 263 -8.74 7.86 11.08
CA PRO A 263 -10.01 8.57 11.08
C PRO A 263 -11.08 7.69 11.75
N GLU A 264 -12.10 8.31 12.36
CA GLU A 264 -13.20 7.60 12.99
C GLU A 264 -13.87 6.69 11.95
N THR A 265 -13.99 5.40 12.25
CA THR A 265 -14.48 4.40 11.29
C THR A 265 -15.58 3.59 11.94
N ILE A 266 -16.76 3.59 11.32
CA ILE A 266 -17.90 2.78 11.69
C ILE A 266 -17.92 1.54 10.78
N TRP A 267 -18.01 0.37 11.39
CA TRP A 267 -17.90 -0.92 10.73
C TRP A 267 -19.27 -1.59 10.59
N ASP A 268 -19.32 -2.66 9.77
CA ASP A 268 -20.51 -3.51 9.62
C ASP A 268 -21.78 -2.74 9.17
N VAL A 269 -21.60 -1.66 8.39
CA VAL A 269 -22.68 -0.77 7.96
C VAL A 269 -23.40 -1.35 6.73
N SER A 270 -24.72 -1.52 6.82
CA SER A 270 -25.54 -1.86 5.65
C SER A 270 -25.80 -0.62 4.78
N LYS A 271 -26.10 -0.83 3.49
CA LYS A 271 -26.34 0.28 2.55
C LYS A 271 -27.45 1.23 3.05
N ALA A 272 -28.51 0.69 3.64
CA ALA A 272 -29.66 1.47 4.12
C ALA A 272 -29.31 2.39 5.31
N GLU A 273 -28.27 2.07 6.07
CA GLU A 273 -27.84 2.83 7.24
C GLU A 273 -26.87 3.98 6.88
N ILE A 274 -26.32 4.00 5.67
CA ILE A 274 -25.31 4.99 5.26
C ILE A 274 -25.78 6.44 5.46
N PRO A 275 -27.01 6.84 5.04
CA PRO A 275 -27.48 8.20 5.27
C PRO A 275 -27.50 8.62 6.75
N LEU A 276 -27.79 7.68 7.66
CA LEU A 276 -27.77 7.93 9.10
C LEU A 276 -26.35 8.26 9.58
N TRP A 277 -25.37 7.46 9.16
CA TRP A 277 -23.97 7.65 9.55
C TRP A 277 -23.35 8.91 8.93
N VAL A 278 -23.70 9.23 7.68
CA VAL A 278 -23.30 10.49 7.04
C VAL A 278 -23.81 11.69 7.85
N ARG A 279 -25.09 11.69 8.25
CA ARG A 279 -25.64 12.75 9.13
C ARG A 279 -24.94 12.81 10.47
N LYS A 280 -24.66 11.67 11.11
CA LYS A 280 -23.95 11.61 12.39
C LYS A 280 -22.56 12.25 12.30
N LEU A 281 -21.88 12.10 11.17
CA LEU A 281 -20.56 12.68 10.91
C LEU A 281 -20.61 14.14 10.42
N GLY A 282 -21.76 14.80 10.49
CA GLY A 282 -21.91 16.20 10.09
C GLY A 282 -22.15 16.42 8.59
N GLY A 283 -22.67 15.41 7.89
CA GLY A 283 -23.04 15.50 6.47
C GLY A 283 -21.93 15.16 5.49
N GLN A 284 -20.70 14.94 5.96
CA GLN A 284 -19.59 14.46 5.13
C GLN A 284 -19.10 13.10 5.63
N ALA A 285 -18.72 12.22 4.71
CA ALA A 285 -18.11 10.93 5.04
C ALA A 285 -17.37 10.32 3.84
N VAL A 286 -16.61 9.26 4.11
CA VAL A 286 -16.07 8.36 3.10
C VAL A 286 -16.67 6.97 3.29
N VAL A 287 -17.37 6.47 2.28
CA VAL A 287 -17.90 5.10 2.25
C VAL A 287 -16.92 4.21 1.50
N LYS A 288 -16.54 3.07 2.10
CA LYS A 288 -15.62 2.12 1.47
C LYS A 288 -16.19 0.70 1.44
N ILE A 289 -15.95 0.01 0.32
CA ILE A 289 -16.18 -1.43 0.19
C ILE A 289 -14.99 -2.16 0.86
N PRO A 290 -15.21 -2.99 1.89
CA PRO A 290 -14.13 -3.56 2.71
C PRO A 290 -13.06 -4.34 1.94
N TYR A 291 -13.49 -5.05 0.89
CA TYR A 291 -12.65 -5.98 0.11
C TYR A 291 -12.07 -5.36 -1.17
N SER A 292 -12.42 -4.11 -1.47
CA SER A 292 -11.97 -3.43 -2.68
C SER A 292 -10.60 -2.78 -2.48
N ASN A 293 -9.82 -2.63 -3.56
CA ASN A 293 -8.43 -2.18 -3.53
C ASN A 293 -8.15 -1.18 -4.67
N ALA A 294 -6.96 -0.53 -4.63
CA ALA A 294 -6.49 0.40 -5.66
C ALA A 294 -7.43 1.60 -5.93
N GLY A 295 -8.04 2.13 -4.87
CA GLY A 295 -8.98 3.25 -4.96
C GLY A 295 -10.36 2.89 -5.48
N GLN A 296 -10.58 1.66 -5.93
CA GLN A 296 -11.91 1.21 -6.31
C GLN A 296 -12.76 1.01 -5.06
N GLY A 297 -14.04 1.34 -5.14
CA GLY A 297 -14.97 1.14 -4.02
C GLY A 297 -14.69 2.07 -2.84
N VAL A 298 -14.14 3.25 -3.10
CA VAL A 298 -14.05 4.37 -2.15
C VAL A 298 -14.90 5.49 -2.73
N PHE A 299 -15.82 6.01 -1.93
CA PHE A 299 -16.78 7.04 -2.32
C PHE A 299 -16.74 8.14 -1.28
N THR A 300 -16.42 9.34 -1.72
CA THR A 300 -16.51 10.55 -0.92
C THR A 300 -17.95 11.06 -1.01
N ILE A 301 -18.47 11.51 0.13
CA ILE A 301 -19.80 12.10 0.25
C ILE A 301 -19.60 13.44 0.94
N VAL A 302 -19.77 14.52 0.21
CA VAL A 302 -19.69 15.90 0.74
C VAL A 302 -20.95 16.71 0.47
N ASN A 303 -21.91 16.16 -0.29
CA ASN A 303 -23.19 16.77 -0.61
C ASN A 303 -24.26 15.68 -0.86
N GLU A 304 -25.53 16.10 -0.95
CA GLU A 304 -26.66 15.18 -1.13
C GLU A 304 -26.61 14.46 -2.49
N ALA A 305 -26.19 15.15 -3.56
CA ALA A 305 -26.11 14.55 -4.90
C ALA A 305 -25.14 13.36 -4.94
N GLU A 306 -24.00 13.43 -4.25
CA GLU A 306 -23.07 12.31 -4.12
C GLU A 306 -23.66 11.17 -3.28
N LEU A 307 -24.41 11.49 -2.22
CA LEU A 307 -25.11 10.48 -1.41
C LEU A 307 -26.17 9.75 -2.26
N GLU A 308 -27.02 10.47 -2.98
CA GLU A 308 -28.01 9.90 -3.91
C GLU A 308 -27.36 9.07 -5.01
N ALA A 309 -26.27 9.57 -5.61
CA ALA A 309 -25.50 8.86 -6.63
C ALA A 309 -24.86 7.57 -6.09
N PHE A 310 -24.46 7.54 -4.82
CA PHE A 310 -24.03 6.31 -4.17
C PHE A 310 -25.21 5.36 -3.89
N MET A 311 -26.32 5.89 -3.36
CA MET A 311 -27.49 5.12 -2.96
C MET A 311 -28.26 4.52 -4.15
N SER A 312 -28.16 5.09 -5.34
CA SER A 312 -28.74 4.53 -6.58
C SER A 312 -27.92 3.36 -7.17
N ARG A 313 -26.64 3.22 -6.81
CA ARG A 313 -25.77 2.16 -7.36
C ARG A 313 -26.08 0.79 -6.78
N GLN A 314 -25.99 -0.25 -7.61
CA GLN A 314 -26.01 -1.63 -7.13
C GLN A 314 -24.59 -2.11 -6.82
N PHE A 315 -24.45 -2.83 -5.71
CA PHE A 315 -23.18 -3.37 -5.26
C PHE A 315 -23.32 -4.87 -5.02
N PRO A 316 -22.32 -5.69 -5.38
CA PRO A 316 -22.31 -7.11 -5.04
C PRO A 316 -22.13 -7.34 -3.53
N TYR A 317 -21.53 -6.37 -2.82
CA TYR A 317 -21.33 -6.43 -1.37
C TYR A 317 -22.46 -5.72 -0.63
N LYS A 318 -22.90 -6.31 0.48
CA LYS A 318 -23.97 -5.77 1.34
C LYS A 318 -23.47 -4.99 2.55
N GLN A 319 -22.17 -5.05 2.83
CA GLN A 319 -21.53 -4.40 3.97
C GLN A 319 -20.48 -3.40 3.53
N PHE A 320 -20.45 -2.27 4.23
CA PHE A 320 -19.57 -1.13 4.00
C PHE A 320 -18.87 -0.75 5.30
N ILE A 321 -17.85 0.08 5.18
CA ILE A 321 -17.37 0.91 6.29
C ILE A 321 -17.66 2.37 5.97
N VAL A 322 -18.04 3.14 6.98
CA VAL A 322 -18.22 4.59 6.89
C VAL A 322 -17.13 5.23 7.74
N GLN A 323 -16.29 6.03 7.12
CA GLN A 323 -15.15 6.66 7.77
C GLN A 323 -15.31 8.19 7.74
N SER A 324 -14.87 8.87 8.80
CA SER A 324 -14.80 10.33 8.83
C SER A 324 -13.94 10.85 7.68
N LEU A 325 -14.51 11.74 6.88
CA LEU A 325 -13.84 12.42 5.78
C LEU A 325 -12.86 13.47 6.33
N ILE A 326 -11.64 13.37 5.84
CA ILE A 326 -10.60 14.38 6.02
C ILE A 326 -10.60 15.20 4.71
N GLY A 327 -11.00 16.45 4.79
CA GLY A 327 -11.16 17.34 3.65
C GLY A 327 -10.48 18.68 3.88
N ASN A 328 -11.09 19.74 3.37
CA ASN A 328 -10.80 21.11 3.82
C ASN A 328 -11.47 21.35 5.19
N TYR A 329 -10.98 22.33 5.94
CA TYR A 329 -11.58 22.79 7.21
C TYR A 329 -13.10 23.01 7.12
N ASN A 330 -13.59 23.59 6.03
CA ASN A 330 -15.00 23.92 5.84
C ASN A 330 -15.91 22.72 5.57
N TRP A 331 -15.33 21.59 5.13
CA TRP A 331 -16.11 20.43 4.71
C TRP A 331 -15.49 19.09 5.13
N SER A 332 -14.93 19.04 6.35
CA SER A 332 -14.50 17.78 6.98
C SER A 332 -15.53 17.24 7.97
N SER A 333 -15.59 15.92 8.10
CA SER A 333 -16.48 15.27 9.06
C SER A 333 -16.23 15.74 10.49
N THR A 334 -17.30 15.82 11.26
CA THR A 334 -17.26 16.08 12.71
C THR A 334 -17.33 14.76 13.45
N GLY A 335 -16.18 14.29 13.93
CA GLY A 335 -16.06 13.06 14.72
C GLY A 335 -15.99 13.32 16.23
N SER A 336 -16.00 12.23 16.99
CA SER A 336 -15.83 12.18 18.45
C SER A 336 -14.52 12.81 18.94
N ARG A 337 -13.47 12.80 18.10
CA ARG A 337 -12.15 13.37 18.37
C ARG A 337 -11.94 14.75 17.72
N GLY A 338 -13.01 15.38 17.26
CA GLY A 338 -12.97 16.65 16.52
C GLY A 338 -12.82 16.45 15.01
N ARG A 339 -12.45 17.54 14.32
CA ARG A 339 -12.27 17.58 12.87
C ARG A 339 -10.79 17.43 12.50
N LEU A 340 -10.54 16.69 11.44
CA LEU A 340 -9.24 16.57 10.80
C LEU A 340 -9.35 17.13 9.38
N PHE A 341 -8.37 17.93 8.98
CA PHE A 341 -8.30 18.48 7.64
C PHE A 341 -6.89 18.33 7.07
N HIS A 342 -6.81 18.28 5.75
CA HIS A 342 -5.54 18.15 5.05
C HIS A 342 -4.65 19.37 5.29
N VAL A 343 -3.36 19.14 5.57
CA VAL A 343 -2.36 20.22 5.49
C VAL A 343 -2.21 20.70 4.04
N GLY A 344 -2.36 19.77 3.09
CA GLY A 344 -2.19 20.03 1.67
C GLY A 344 -0.72 20.19 1.26
N THR A 345 -0.48 20.18 -0.05
CA THR A 345 0.82 20.58 -0.61
C THR A 345 1.08 22.07 -0.37
N MET A 346 2.34 22.47 -0.46
CA MET A 346 2.70 23.89 -0.58
C MET A 346 1.92 24.51 -1.76
N PRO A 347 1.37 25.74 -1.60
CA PRO A 347 0.68 26.43 -2.68
C PRO A 347 1.56 26.55 -3.93
N ASN A 348 0.99 26.33 -5.10
CA ASN A 348 1.67 26.61 -6.36
C ASN A 348 1.61 28.12 -6.70
N HIS A 349 2.13 28.53 -7.87
CA HIS A 349 2.10 29.92 -8.31
C HIS A 349 0.69 30.52 -8.48
N GLN A 350 -0.34 29.68 -8.62
CA GLN A 350 -1.74 30.09 -8.68
C GLN A 350 -2.40 30.10 -7.29
N GLY A 351 -1.66 29.85 -6.21
CA GLY A 351 -2.18 29.73 -4.85
C GLY A 351 -2.88 28.40 -4.55
N HIS A 352 -2.91 27.45 -5.49
CA HIS A 352 -3.59 26.18 -5.31
C HIS A 352 -2.78 25.22 -4.43
N THR A 353 -3.45 24.64 -3.44
CA THR A 353 -2.98 23.49 -2.65
C THR A 353 -3.69 22.22 -3.11
N TYR A 354 -3.07 21.07 -2.91
CA TYR A 354 -3.63 19.78 -3.30
C TYR A 354 -3.58 18.81 -2.13
N VAL A 355 -4.53 17.88 -2.07
CA VAL A 355 -4.38 16.71 -1.22
C VAL A 355 -3.23 15.85 -1.73
N ALA A 356 -2.39 15.41 -0.81
CA ALA A 356 -1.38 14.40 -1.06
C ALA A 356 -1.42 13.35 0.06
N ASP A 357 -1.19 12.10 -0.32
CA ASP A 357 -0.88 11.03 0.63
C ASP A 357 0.58 10.59 0.49
N LEU A 358 1.06 9.91 1.53
CA LEU A 358 2.33 9.22 1.55
C LEU A 358 2.06 7.73 1.59
N ARG A 359 2.66 6.98 0.67
CA ARG A 359 2.77 5.53 0.80
C ARG A 359 4.12 5.19 1.39
N MET A 360 4.11 4.68 2.62
CA MET A 360 5.27 4.17 3.32
C MET A 360 5.28 2.65 3.25
N MET A 361 6.37 2.06 2.80
CA MET A 361 6.62 0.63 2.87
C MET A 361 7.63 0.31 3.96
N VAL A 362 7.32 -0.74 4.71
CA VAL A 362 8.19 -1.31 5.74
C VAL A 362 8.34 -2.81 5.51
N SER A 363 9.43 -3.36 5.99
CA SER A 363 9.67 -4.80 5.96
C SER A 363 10.27 -5.30 7.27
N ALA A 364 9.88 -6.50 7.68
CA ALA A 364 10.42 -7.19 8.83
C ALA A 364 11.77 -7.82 8.49
N THR A 365 12.79 -7.53 9.29
CA THR A 365 14.12 -8.12 9.18
C THR A 365 14.44 -8.96 10.41
N PRO A 366 15.55 -9.71 10.42
CA PRO A 366 16.08 -10.30 11.64
C PRO A 366 16.38 -9.29 12.75
N ASP A 367 16.38 -7.98 12.49
CA ASP A 367 16.67 -6.93 13.50
C ASP A 367 15.46 -6.01 13.73
N GLY A 368 14.25 -6.50 13.44
CA GLY A 368 13.00 -5.76 13.60
C GLY A 368 12.48 -5.15 12.31
N ILE A 369 11.51 -4.25 12.44
CA ILE A 369 10.83 -3.58 11.33
C ILE A 369 11.69 -2.41 10.84
N ARG A 370 11.91 -2.35 9.52
CA ARG A 370 12.68 -1.28 8.88
C ARG A 370 11.89 -0.58 7.78
N PRO A 371 12.04 0.75 7.65
CA PRO A 371 11.70 1.48 6.44
C PRO A 371 12.30 0.83 5.19
N LEU A 372 11.52 0.84 4.11
CA LEU A 372 11.95 0.28 2.83
C LEU A 372 11.80 1.30 1.69
N CYS A 373 10.62 1.90 1.56
CA CYS A 373 10.36 2.84 0.47
C CYS A 373 9.30 3.84 0.88
N VAL A 374 9.40 5.07 0.38
CA VAL A 374 8.38 6.10 0.56
C VAL A 374 8.21 6.91 -0.73
N TYR A 375 6.97 7.20 -1.09
CA TYR A 375 6.61 8.09 -2.20
C TYR A 375 5.26 8.73 -1.93
N ALA A 376 4.93 9.80 -2.65
CA ALA A 376 3.68 10.52 -2.47
C ALA A 376 2.81 10.48 -3.72
N ARG A 377 1.50 10.64 -3.53
CA ARG A 377 0.55 10.77 -4.63
C ARG A 377 -0.35 11.97 -4.39
N ARG A 378 -0.56 12.75 -5.42
CA ARG A 378 -1.38 13.97 -5.37
C ARG A 378 -2.77 13.74 -5.98
N ALA A 379 -3.77 14.43 -5.48
CA ALA A 379 -5.07 14.55 -6.13
C ALA A 379 -4.97 15.25 -7.50
N ALA A 380 -6.00 15.10 -8.32
CA ALA A 380 -6.04 15.66 -9.67
C ALA A 380 -6.42 17.15 -9.65
N ALA A 381 -7.36 17.53 -8.79
CA ALA A 381 -7.84 18.89 -8.64
C ALA A 381 -7.34 19.54 -7.33
N PRO A 382 -7.25 20.89 -7.28
CA PRO A 382 -6.96 21.62 -6.06
C PRO A 382 -7.95 21.33 -4.93
N LEU A 383 -7.48 21.42 -3.69
CA LEU A 383 -8.34 21.35 -2.50
C LEU A 383 -9.00 22.73 -2.28
N LEU A 384 -10.28 22.85 -2.66
CA LEU A 384 -11.01 24.11 -2.55
C LEU A 384 -11.57 24.35 -1.14
N ASP A 385 -11.70 25.63 -0.77
CA ASP A 385 -12.33 26.04 0.50
C ASP A 385 -13.83 25.78 0.53
N ASN A 386 -14.50 25.94 -0.61
CA ASN A 386 -15.94 25.75 -0.73
C ASN A 386 -16.24 24.74 -1.84
N ILE A 387 -17.25 23.91 -1.62
CA ILE A 387 -17.71 22.93 -2.61
C ILE A 387 -18.92 23.52 -3.32
N ALA A 388 -18.81 23.73 -4.63
CA ALA A 388 -19.96 24.09 -5.44
C ALA A 388 -20.96 22.92 -5.53
N HIS A 389 -22.24 23.22 -5.72
CA HIS A 389 -23.26 22.19 -5.87
C HIS A 389 -22.92 21.23 -7.02
N GLY A 390 -22.85 19.92 -6.72
CA GLY A 390 -22.52 18.88 -7.72
C GLY A 390 -21.03 18.74 -8.07
N ALA A 391 -20.13 19.39 -7.33
CA ALA A 391 -18.69 19.21 -7.55
C ALA A 391 -18.25 17.76 -7.25
N ASP A 392 -17.36 17.24 -8.09
CA ASP A 392 -16.73 15.92 -7.90
C ASP A 392 -15.66 16.00 -6.81
N SER A 393 -16.03 15.64 -5.58
CA SER A 393 -15.11 15.66 -4.44
C SER A 393 -13.97 14.65 -4.59
N TRP A 394 -14.17 13.57 -5.36
CA TRP A 394 -13.14 12.57 -5.59
C TRP A 394 -11.96 13.14 -6.40
N SER A 395 -12.21 14.07 -7.32
CA SER A 395 -11.12 14.74 -8.05
C SER A 395 -10.15 15.50 -7.12
N MET A 396 -10.65 16.02 -6.00
CA MET A 396 -9.90 16.82 -5.02
C MET A 396 -9.28 15.97 -3.90
N LEU A 397 -9.87 14.83 -3.57
CA LEU A 397 -9.44 13.96 -2.46
C LEU A 397 -8.73 12.68 -2.92
N GLY A 398 -9.05 12.19 -4.12
CA GLY A 398 -8.58 10.93 -4.66
C GLY A 398 -7.13 10.97 -5.13
N THR A 399 -6.23 10.34 -4.38
CA THR A 399 -4.79 10.27 -4.68
C THR A 399 -4.39 9.04 -5.50
N ASN A 400 -5.32 8.13 -5.80
CA ASN A 400 -4.99 6.90 -6.53
C ASN A 400 -4.51 7.20 -7.96
N LEU A 401 -3.38 6.62 -8.35
CA LEU A 401 -2.78 6.83 -9.67
C LEU A 401 -3.33 5.88 -10.74
N SER A 402 -3.96 4.76 -10.34
CA SER A 402 -4.48 3.78 -11.29
C SER A 402 -5.68 4.33 -12.03
N VAL A 403 -5.62 4.32 -13.35
CA VAL A 403 -6.70 4.69 -14.26
C VAL A 403 -7.19 3.42 -14.95
N ARG A 404 -8.50 3.17 -14.92
CA ARG A 404 -9.09 2.07 -15.69
C ARG A 404 -9.47 2.61 -17.06
N GLN A 405 -8.95 1.99 -18.10
CA GLN A 405 -9.23 2.35 -19.48
C GLN A 405 -10.58 1.77 -19.94
N PRO A 406 -11.19 2.32 -21.01
CA PRO A 406 -12.46 1.82 -21.55
C PRO A 406 -12.44 0.34 -21.95
N ASP A 407 -11.29 -0.15 -22.41
CA ASP A 407 -11.04 -1.56 -22.77
C ASP A 407 -10.86 -2.49 -21.55
N GLY A 408 -10.96 -1.95 -20.34
CA GLY A 408 -10.78 -2.68 -19.09
C GLY A 408 -9.31 -2.84 -18.65
N SER A 409 -8.35 -2.37 -19.45
CA SER A 409 -6.93 -2.34 -19.07
C SER A 409 -6.64 -1.27 -18.00
N TRP A 410 -5.43 -1.34 -17.44
CA TRP A 410 -4.98 -0.45 -16.38
C TRP A 410 -3.83 0.42 -16.85
N ASP A 411 -3.94 1.71 -16.59
CA ASP A 411 -2.88 2.69 -16.77
C ASP A 411 -2.53 3.36 -15.43
N THR A 412 -1.46 4.14 -15.40
CA THR A 412 -1.02 4.90 -14.22
C THR A 412 -0.76 6.36 -14.60
N ASP A 413 -1.47 7.27 -13.94
CA ASP A 413 -1.21 8.70 -14.06
C ASP A 413 0.07 9.07 -13.29
N THR A 414 1.20 9.00 -14.00
CA THR A 414 2.51 9.31 -13.42
C THR A 414 2.72 10.81 -13.18
N ASN A 415 1.90 11.71 -13.72
CA ASN A 415 2.02 13.15 -13.49
C ASN A 415 1.64 13.55 -12.05
N ARG A 416 0.80 12.75 -11.40
CA ARG A 416 0.40 12.93 -10.00
C ARG A 416 1.27 12.19 -8.99
N LEU A 417 2.24 11.40 -9.46
CA LEU A 417 3.27 10.80 -8.61
C LEU A 417 4.27 11.88 -8.21
N VAL A 418 4.38 12.14 -6.91
CA VAL A 418 5.33 13.10 -6.32
C VAL A 418 6.51 12.31 -5.74
N LEU A 419 7.69 12.53 -6.31
CA LEU A 419 8.89 11.79 -5.93
C LEU A 419 9.48 12.31 -4.62
N MET A 420 10.23 11.45 -3.93
CA MET A 420 11.03 11.83 -2.75
C MET A 420 12.39 12.39 -3.14
N ASP A 421 12.41 13.19 -4.19
CA ASP A 421 13.61 13.79 -4.76
C ASP A 421 13.80 15.24 -4.27
N ARG A 422 14.93 15.85 -4.65
CA ARG A 422 15.23 17.24 -4.28
C ARG A 422 14.22 18.27 -4.78
N ARG A 423 13.47 17.97 -5.84
CA ARG A 423 12.57 18.91 -6.53
C ARG A 423 11.16 18.86 -5.96
N ASP A 424 10.67 17.66 -5.68
CA ASP A 424 9.26 17.39 -5.39
C ASP A 424 8.98 17.28 -3.89
N PHE A 425 9.94 16.79 -3.09
CA PHE A 425 9.74 16.59 -1.65
C PHE A 425 9.26 17.86 -0.92
N ASN A 426 9.89 19.01 -1.21
CA ASN A 426 9.55 20.28 -0.56
C ASN A 426 8.14 20.78 -0.90
N LYS A 427 7.55 20.30 -2.00
CA LYS A 427 6.17 20.65 -2.37
C LYS A 427 5.14 19.97 -1.47
N LEU A 428 5.51 18.91 -0.75
CA LEU A 428 4.58 18.16 0.09
C LEU A 428 4.24 18.85 1.41
N GLY A 429 5.04 19.83 1.87
CA GLY A 429 4.80 20.51 3.14
C GLY A 429 4.94 19.60 4.37
N ILE A 430 5.74 18.53 4.26
CA ILE A 430 6.00 17.54 5.33
C ILE A 430 7.40 17.64 5.94
N GLY A 431 8.22 18.57 5.44
CA GLY A 431 9.63 18.76 5.81
C GLY A 431 9.85 19.41 7.17
#